data_AF-Q48AF4-F1
#
_entry.id   AF-Q48AF4-F1
#
_cell.length_a   1.000
_cell.length_b   1.000
_cell.length_c   1.000
_cell.angle_alpha   90.00
_cell.angle_beta   90.00
_cell.angle_gamma   90.00
#
_symmetry.space_group_name_H-M   'P 1'
#
loop_
_entity.id
_entity.type
_entity.pdbx_description
1 polymer ?
#
loop_
_entity_poly.entity_id
_entity_poly.type
_entity_poly.pdbx_seq_one_letter_code
_entity_poly.pdbx_strand_id
1 'polypeptide(L)'
;MKSDSKNERTLLPFVVLTGVVVAPIIFIAGIIFGTELNASIVLTSDSLSSWVAAIATVSIAVLTFILAKETWHLRNAQIEQLNEIKKESMRPNVVVNVQPSMVSISFWDVVIQNLGKGIAQNVNFEFKNIDGTVATDENNHLITIFSKLSLFENGCSSLGLGQSIKSFLFGFGDLKRDVGDADLFEQKIRLIIKFEDAEGNPYINSLDIDFNDYKGVSTLGGATDPTYSIFKELENIRKLFEPVFKTGFKRLKIDSFNSKDREQEVENRRLQEQEFLKQQEKLQSTANK
;
A
#
# COMPACT_ATOMS: atom_id res chain seq x y z
N MET A 1 -7.64 39.82 3.88
CA MET A 1 -7.19 40.34 5.19
C MET A 1 -8.14 39.85 6.26
N LYS A 2 -7.72 38.88 7.07
CA LYS A 2 -8.55 38.24 8.11
C LYS A 2 -7.71 38.20 9.38
N SER A 3 -7.77 39.27 10.15
CA SER A 3 -7.14 39.37 11.47
C SER A 3 -7.94 40.39 12.26
N ASP A 4 -8.82 39.91 13.16
CA ASP A 4 -9.12 40.66 14.39
C ASP A 4 -9.89 39.83 15.44
N SER A 5 -10.55 38.73 15.07
CA SER A 5 -11.37 37.97 16.04
C SER A 5 -10.57 37.07 17.00
N LYS A 6 -9.23 37.08 16.97
CA LYS A 6 -8.40 36.28 17.89
C LYS A 6 -7.97 37.04 19.15
N ASN A 7 -8.02 38.37 19.17
CA ASN A 7 -7.55 39.15 20.32
C ASN A 7 -8.57 39.27 21.47
N GLU A 8 -9.87 39.24 21.18
CA GLU A 8 -10.90 39.43 22.21
C GLU A 8 -11.05 38.23 23.16
N ARG A 9 -10.79 37.00 22.69
CA ARG A 9 -10.87 35.80 23.53
C ARG A 9 -9.66 35.60 24.44
N THR A 10 -8.53 36.23 24.14
CA THR A 10 -7.31 36.21 24.98
C THR A 10 -7.32 37.31 26.03
N LEU A 11 -8.01 38.44 25.79
CA LEU A 11 -8.10 39.54 26.76
C LEU A 11 -9.16 39.31 27.85
N LEU A 12 -10.25 38.61 27.55
CA LEU A 12 -11.32 38.31 28.50
C LEU A 12 -10.85 37.57 29.77
N PRO A 13 -10.04 36.49 29.70
CA PRO A 13 -9.49 35.87 30.91
C PRO A 13 -8.53 36.80 31.65
N PHE A 14 -7.77 37.66 30.96
CA PHE A 14 -6.86 38.62 31.58
C PHE A 14 -7.62 39.72 32.34
N VAL A 15 -8.72 40.24 31.79
CA VAL A 15 -9.59 41.24 32.42
C VAL A 15 -10.33 40.64 33.63
N VAL A 16 -10.80 39.40 33.55
CA VAL A 16 -11.42 38.71 34.68
C VAL A 16 -10.39 38.40 35.77
N LEU A 17 -9.17 37.97 35.40
CA LEU A 17 -8.06 37.76 36.33
C LEU A 17 -7.69 39.06 37.06
N THR A 18 -7.52 40.14 36.29
CA THR A 18 -7.23 41.47 36.84
C THR A 18 -8.36 41.92 37.73
N GLY A 19 -9.62 41.73 37.33
CA GLY A 19 -10.79 42.07 38.13
C GLY A 19 -10.91 41.29 39.45
N VAL A 20 -10.62 39.99 39.46
CA VAL A 20 -10.68 39.15 40.67
C VAL A 20 -9.58 39.51 41.67
N VAL A 21 -8.41 39.98 41.20
CA VAL A 21 -7.33 40.44 42.09
C VAL A 21 -7.52 41.89 42.50
N VAL A 22 -8.00 42.76 41.60
CA VAL A 22 -8.14 44.20 41.83
C VAL A 22 -9.40 44.52 42.63
N ALA A 23 -10.51 43.76 42.50
CA ALA A 23 -11.74 44.04 43.23
C ALA A 23 -11.59 43.92 44.77
N PRO A 24 -10.91 42.91 45.34
CA PRO A 24 -10.60 42.87 46.78
C PRO A 24 -9.71 44.05 47.20
N ILE A 25 -8.73 44.43 46.39
CA ILE A 25 -7.82 45.54 46.67
C ILE A 25 -8.57 46.88 46.69
N ILE A 26 -9.45 47.13 45.72
CA ILE A 26 -10.29 48.33 45.66
C ILE A 26 -11.28 48.37 46.81
N PHE A 27 -11.91 47.24 47.15
CA PHE A 27 -12.85 47.16 48.27
C PHE A 27 -12.16 47.51 49.61
N ILE A 28 -10.94 47.05 49.81
CA ILE A 28 -10.16 47.31 51.03
C ILE A 28 -9.60 48.74 51.04
N ALA A 29 -9.16 49.28 49.90
CA ALA A 29 -8.84 50.71 49.80
C ALA A 29 -10.07 51.57 50.17
N GLY A 30 -11.26 51.16 49.70
CA GLY A 30 -12.53 51.78 50.08
C GLY A 30 -12.84 51.69 51.58
N ILE A 31 -12.53 50.56 52.24
CA ILE A 31 -12.67 50.43 53.69
C ILE A 31 -11.64 51.33 54.41
N ILE A 32 -10.36 51.28 54.05
CA ILE A 32 -9.30 52.07 54.69
C ILE A 32 -9.61 53.57 54.59
N PHE A 33 -9.82 54.08 53.36
CA PHE A 33 -10.15 55.50 53.14
C PHE A 33 -11.54 55.88 53.67
N GLY A 34 -12.51 54.96 53.66
CA GLY A 34 -13.84 55.18 54.22
C GLY A 34 -13.87 55.22 55.74
N THR A 35 -12.98 54.48 56.40
CA THR A 35 -12.85 54.45 57.87
C THR A 35 -12.09 55.66 58.44
N GLU A 36 -11.23 56.33 57.66
CA GLU A 36 -10.64 57.61 58.10
C GLU A 36 -11.67 58.73 58.29
N LEU A 37 -12.86 58.62 57.66
CA LEU A 37 -13.92 59.62 57.78
C LEU A 37 -14.81 59.44 59.02
N ASN A 38 -14.78 58.28 59.69
CA ASN A 38 -15.59 58.01 60.88
C ASN A 38 -14.91 56.99 61.82
N ALA A 39 -14.25 57.52 62.86
CA ALA A 39 -13.78 56.85 64.06
C ALA A 39 -12.39 56.16 64.04
N SER A 40 -11.59 56.58 65.02
CA SER A 40 -10.31 56.07 65.48
C SER A 40 -10.31 54.57 65.76
N ILE A 41 -9.99 53.76 64.75
CA ILE A 41 -9.48 52.41 64.92
C ILE A 41 -7.96 52.49 64.79
N VAL A 42 -7.26 52.29 65.90
CA VAL A 42 -5.80 52.15 65.90
C VAL A 42 -5.46 50.88 65.14
N LEU A 43 -5.03 51.04 63.88
CA LEU A 43 -4.42 49.99 63.08
C LEU A 43 -3.09 49.60 63.73
N THR A 44 -3.11 48.71 64.71
CA THR A 44 -1.89 48.06 65.21
C THR A 44 -1.27 47.24 64.07
N SER A 45 0.05 47.35 63.90
CA SER A 45 0.84 46.73 62.83
C SER A 45 0.59 45.23 62.64
N ASP A 46 0.16 44.51 63.68
CA ASP A 46 -0.16 43.08 63.66
C ASP A 46 -1.47 42.73 62.94
N SER A 47 -2.44 43.65 62.91
CA SER A 47 -3.69 43.45 62.17
C SER A 47 -3.48 43.66 60.67
N LEU A 48 -2.69 44.64 60.27
CA LEU A 48 -2.44 44.97 58.87
C LEU A 48 -1.64 43.86 58.15
N SER A 49 -0.66 43.25 58.84
CA SER A 49 0.14 42.15 58.29
C SER A 49 -0.67 40.87 58.06
N SER A 50 -1.60 40.53 58.97
CA SER A 50 -2.46 39.35 58.84
C SER A 50 -3.49 39.47 57.72
N TRP A 51 -4.08 40.65 57.52
CA TRP A 51 -4.95 40.92 56.36
C TRP A 51 -4.20 40.83 55.05
N VAL A 52 -2.98 41.37 54.96
CA VAL A 52 -2.13 41.26 53.77
C VAL A 52 -1.78 39.80 53.47
N ALA A 53 -1.41 39.01 54.48
CA ALA A 53 -1.12 37.58 54.31
C ALA A 53 -2.34 36.76 53.86
N ALA A 54 -3.54 37.07 54.39
CA ALA A 54 -4.78 36.43 53.97
C ALA A 54 -5.09 36.72 52.49
N ILE A 55 -4.94 37.99 52.04
CA ILE A 55 -5.15 38.40 50.64
C ILE A 55 -4.14 37.73 49.72
N ALA A 56 -2.87 37.67 50.12
CA ALA A 56 -1.83 36.98 49.36
C ALA A 56 -2.17 35.49 49.19
N THR A 57 -2.63 34.83 50.26
CA THR A 57 -3.01 33.41 50.24
C THR A 57 -4.20 33.15 49.30
N VAL A 58 -5.23 33.99 49.36
CA VAL A 58 -6.39 33.90 48.46
C VAL A 58 -5.98 34.15 47.01
N SER A 59 -5.13 35.15 46.77
CA SER A 59 -4.63 35.48 45.43
C SER A 59 -3.82 34.31 44.84
N ILE A 60 -2.92 33.71 45.64
CA ILE A 60 -2.15 32.53 45.26
C ILE A 60 -3.08 31.34 44.99
N ALA A 61 -4.10 31.11 45.81
CA ALA A 61 -5.06 30.03 45.61
C ALA A 61 -5.82 30.18 44.27
N VAL A 62 -6.28 31.39 43.96
CA VAL A 62 -6.96 31.69 42.68
C VAL A 62 -6.02 31.48 41.49
N LEU A 63 -4.79 32.01 41.54
CA LEU A 63 -3.79 31.81 40.50
C LEU A 63 -3.46 30.32 40.30
N THR A 64 -3.32 29.57 41.39
CA THR A 64 -3.05 28.13 41.36
C THR A 64 -4.20 27.37 40.68
N PHE A 65 -5.45 27.73 40.98
CA PHE A 65 -6.62 27.11 40.34
C PHE A 65 -6.67 27.38 38.83
N ILE A 66 -6.36 28.61 38.41
CA ILE A 66 -6.34 28.99 36.99
C ILE A 66 -5.23 28.26 36.24
N LEU A 67 -4.02 28.21 36.79
CA LEU A 67 -2.92 27.44 36.20
C LEU A 67 -3.26 25.95 36.10
N ALA A 68 -3.90 25.38 37.12
CA ALA A 68 -4.35 23.99 37.08
C ALA A 68 -5.37 23.76 35.95
N LYS A 69 -6.32 24.70 35.76
CA LYS A 69 -7.31 24.63 34.67
C LYS A 69 -6.65 24.73 33.29
N GLU A 70 -5.71 25.65 33.10
CA GLU A 70 -4.98 25.77 31.83
C GLU A 70 -4.13 24.53 31.56
N THR A 71 -3.44 24.02 32.57
CA THR A 71 -2.63 22.79 32.47
C THR A 71 -3.50 21.60 32.08
N TRP A 72 -4.70 21.47 32.65
CA TRP A 72 -5.66 20.44 32.25
C TRP A 72 -6.03 20.60 30.77
N HIS A 73 -6.43 21.80 30.36
CA HIS A 73 -6.84 22.05 28.98
C HIS A 73 -5.71 21.74 27.98
N LEU A 74 -4.47 22.17 28.25
CA LEU A 74 -3.32 21.84 27.41
C LEU A 74 -3.08 20.33 27.35
N ARG A 75 -3.16 19.63 28.48
CA ARG A 75 -2.96 18.18 28.52
C ARG A 75 -4.00 17.43 27.71
N ASN A 76 -5.26 17.84 27.76
CA ASN A 76 -6.31 17.24 26.94
C ASN A 76 -6.03 17.43 25.45
N ALA A 77 -5.61 18.63 25.04
CA ALA A 77 -5.26 18.90 23.64
C ALA A 77 -4.05 18.08 23.16
N GLN A 78 -3.04 17.89 24.02
CA GLN A 78 -1.87 17.05 23.71
C GLN A 78 -2.23 15.58 23.57
N ILE A 79 -3.12 15.07 24.43
CA ILE A 79 -3.59 13.67 24.35
C ILE A 79 -4.31 13.44 23.02
N GLU A 80 -5.15 14.39 22.59
CA GLU A 80 -5.85 14.27 21.32
C GLU A 80 -4.89 14.24 20.13
N GLN A 81 -3.92 15.16 20.09
CA GLN A 81 -2.88 15.17 19.05
C GLN A 81 -2.07 13.87 19.02
N LEU A 82 -1.73 13.34 20.19
CA LEU A 82 -0.98 12.09 20.29
C LEU A 82 -1.80 10.90 19.80
N ASN A 83 -3.11 10.88 20.08
CA ASN A 83 -4.03 9.86 19.57
C ASN A 83 -4.17 9.95 18.05
N GLU A 84 -4.27 11.15 17.47
CA GLU A 84 -4.31 11.35 16.02
C GLU A 84 -3.01 10.85 15.36
N ILE A 85 -1.85 11.23 15.87
CA ILE A 85 -0.55 10.77 15.36
C ILE A 85 -0.43 9.25 15.46
N LYS A 86 -0.86 8.67 16.59
CA LYS A 86 -0.84 7.22 16.78
C LYS A 86 -1.74 6.52 15.75
N LYS A 87 -2.95 7.03 15.54
CA LYS A 87 -3.90 6.51 14.56
C LYS A 87 -3.36 6.59 13.13
N GLU A 88 -2.77 7.72 12.75
CA GLU A 88 -2.15 7.86 11.43
C GLU A 88 -0.92 6.96 11.25
N SER A 89 -0.11 6.80 12.30
CA SER A 89 1.08 5.94 12.27
C SER A 89 0.73 4.45 12.21
N MET A 90 -0.43 4.05 12.71
CA MET A 90 -0.89 2.67 12.71
C MET A 90 -1.97 2.39 11.67
N ARG A 91 -2.20 3.31 10.72
CA ARG A 91 -3.23 3.12 9.71
C ARG A 91 -2.85 1.99 8.74
N PRO A 92 -3.61 0.89 8.69
CA PRO A 92 -3.42 -0.14 7.67
C PRO A 92 -3.94 0.36 6.31
N ASN A 93 -3.44 -0.23 5.23
CA ASN A 93 -3.95 0.02 3.90
C ASN A 93 -3.86 -1.25 3.07
N VAL A 94 -4.95 -2.00 3.04
CA VAL A 94 -5.05 -3.23 2.25
C VAL A 94 -5.43 -2.90 0.82
N VAL A 95 -4.61 -3.36 -0.12
CA VAL A 95 -4.82 -3.19 -1.56
C VAL A 95 -4.84 -4.57 -2.21
N VAL A 96 -5.83 -4.79 -3.07
CA VAL A 96 -5.88 -5.94 -3.97
C VAL A 96 -5.45 -5.46 -5.34
N ASN A 97 -4.59 -6.22 -6.01
CA ASN A 97 -4.16 -5.96 -7.38
C ASN A 97 -4.30 -7.24 -8.19
N VAL A 98 -4.78 -7.13 -9.43
CA VAL A 98 -4.78 -8.22 -10.39
C VAL A 98 -3.67 -7.92 -11.40
N GLN A 99 -2.74 -8.86 -11.57
CA GLN A 99 -1.57 -8.68 -12.41
C GLN A 99 -1.27 -9.93 -13.22
N PRO A 100 -0.65 -9.81 -14.41
CA PRO A 100 -0.22 -10.97 -15.16
C PRO A 100 0.82 -11.78 -14.39
N SER A 101 0.76 -13.09 -14.54
CA SER A 101 1.70 -14.02 -13.92
C SER A 101 3.07 -13.95 -14.59
N MET A 102 4.10 -14.43 -13.89
CA MET A 102 5.49 -14.44 -14.38
C MET A 102 5.66 -15.32 -15.63
N VAL A 103 4.79 -16.33 -15.78
CA VAL A 103 4.88 -17.33 -16.86
C VAL A 103 4.41 -16.78 -18.21
N SER A 104 3.27 -16.07 -18.22
CA SER A 104 2.66 -15.51 -19.44
C SER A 104 1.60 -14.48 -19.08
N ILE A 105 1.37 -13.51 -19.97
CA ILE A 105 0.28 -12.53 -19.89
C ILE A 105 -1.12 -13.18 -19.96
N SER A 106 -1.20 -14.42 -20.45
CA SER A 106 -2.46 -15.18 -20.48
C SER A 106 -2.94 -15.59 -19.10
N PHE A 107 -2.05 -15.65 -18.11
CA PHE A 107 -2.35 -16.07 -16.74
C PHE A 107 -2.34 -14.87 -15.81
N TRP A 108 -3.31 -14.81 -14.90
CA TRP A 108 -3.48 -13.69 -13.99
C TRP A 108 -3.42 -14.17 -12.54
N ASP A 109 -2.61 -13.44 -11.78
CA ASP A 109 -2.46 -13.61 -10.34
C ASP A 109 -3.16 -12.46 -9.63
N VAL A 110 -3.72 -12.76 -8.46
CA VAL A 110 -4.21 -11.77 -7.53
C VAL A 110 -3.20 -11.60 -6.41
N VAL A 111 -2.88 -10.34 -6.11
CA VAL A 111 -1.93 -9.94 -5.07
C VAL A 111 -2.65 -9.06 -4.07
N ILE A 112 -2.67 -9.51 -2.82
CA ILE A 112 -3.26 -8.77 -1.70
C ILE A 112 -2.13 -8.37 -0.79
N GLN A 113 -2.00 -7.07 -0.55
CA GLN A 113 -0.87 -6.51 0.16
C GLN A 113 -1.31 -5.40 1.11
N ASN A 114 -0.67 -5.35 2.27
CA ASN A 114 -0.82 -4.24 3.20
C ASN A 114 0.30 -3.22 2.94
N LEU A 115 -0.06 -2.13 2.26
CA LEU A 115 0.82 -0.99 2.00
C LEU A 115 0.76 0.05 3.14
N GLY A 116 -0.02 -0.21 4.18
CA GLY A 116 -0.14 0.67 5.34
C GLY A 116 1.02 0.55 6.31
N LYS A 117 1.02 1.43 7.30
CA LYS A 117 2.03 1.46 8.38
C LYS A 117 1.60 0.65 9.60
N GLY A 118 0.35 0.19 9.65
CA GLY A 118 -0.17 -0.69 10.70
C GLY A 118 -0.53 -2.07 10.19
N ILE A 119 -0.83 -2.97 11.12
CA ILE A 119 -1.35 -4.32 10.86
C ILE A 119 -2.83 -4.19 10.47
N ALA A 120 -3.24 -4.87 9.40
CA ALA A 120 -4.64 -5.02 9.06
C ALA A 120 -5.18 -6.31 9.68
N GLN A 121 -6.24 -6.23 10.48
CA GLN A 121 -6.92 -7.37 11.08
C GLN A 121 -8.28 -7.58 10.44
N ASN A 122 -8.81 -8.80 10.54
CA ASN A 122 -10.18 -9.16 10.13
C ASN A 122 -10.50 -8.68 8.70
N VAL A 123 -9.61 -8.98 7.76
CA VAL A 123 -9.73 -8.54 6.37
C VAL A 123 -10.77 -9.40 5.67
N ASN A 124 -11.89 -8.79 5.29
CA ASN A 124 -13.00 -9.43 4.57
C ASN A 124 -13.25 -8.76 3.22
N PHE A 125 -13.77 -9.54 2.29
CA PHE A 125 -14.00 -9.12 0.91
C PHE A 125 -15.48 -9.25 0.56
N GLU A 126 -16.03 -8.23 -0.10
CA GLU A 126 -17.40 -8.21 -0.60
C GLU A 126 -17.40 -7.81 -2.07
N PHE A 127 -18.15 -8.55 -2.88
CA PHE A 127 -18.28 -8.30 -4.31
C PHE A 127 -19.57 -7.56 -4.63
N LYS A 128 -19.47 -6.45 -5.36
CA LYS A 128 -20.61 -5.68 -5.87
C LYS A 128 -20.47 -5.45 -7.37
N ASN A 129 -21.59 -5.30 -8.04
CA ASN A 129 -21.59 -4.78 -9.40
C ASN A 129 -21.29 -3.28 -9.38
N ILE A 130 -20.93 -2.71 -10.53
CA ILE A 130 -20.67 -1.26 -10.66
C ILE A 130 -21.88 -0.44 -10.21
N ASP A 131 -23.08 -0.93 -10.51
CA ASP A 131 -24.36 -0.31 -10.13
C ASP A 131 -24.66 -0.39 -8.63
N GLY A 132 -23.77 -1.00 -7.84
CA GLY A 132 -23.88 -1.11 -6.38
C GLY A 132 -24.78 -2.26 -5.90
N THR A 133 -25.37 -3.03 -6.82
CA THR A 133 -26.10 -4.26 -6.49
C THR A 133 -25.16 -5.37 -6.04
N VAL A 134 -25.65 -6.30 -5.22
CA VAL A 134 -24.88 -7.47 -4.80
C VAL A 134 -24.58 -8.30 -6.05
N ALA A 135 -23.30 -8.53 -6.28
CA ALA A 135 -22.87 -9.36 -7.39
C ALA A 135 -23.14 -10.83 -6.98
N THR A 136 -23.85 -11.58 -7.81
CA THR A 136 -24.13 -13.01 -7.64
C THR A 136 -23.53 -13.80 -8.80
N ASP A 137 -23.24 -15.09 -8.59
CA ASP A 137 -22.64 -15.97 -9.61
C ASP A 137 -23.44 -15.98 -10.93
N GLU A 138 -24.76 -15.80 -10.85
CA GLU A 138 -25.65 -15.72 -12.02
C GLU A 138 -25.45 -14.45 -12.86
N ASN A 139 -24.99 -13.36 -12.25
CA ASN A 139 -24.84 -12.05 -12.89
C ASN A 139 -23.39 -11.75 -13.31
N ASN A 140 -22.40 -12.39 -12.70
CA ASN A 140 -20.99 -12.12 -12.99
C ASN A 140 -20.11 -13.35 -12.70
N HIS A 141 -19.58 -13.97 -13.75
CA HIS A 141 -18.74 -15.17 -13.67
C HIS A 141 -17.41 -14.92 -12.94
N LEU A 142 -16.98 -13.66 -12.83
CA LEU A 142 -15.78 -13.32 -12.06
C LEU A 142 -15.92 -13.70 -10.59
N ILE A 143 -17.12 -13.63 -10.02
CA ILE A 143 -17.34 -13.98 -8.62
C ILE A 143 -17.01 -15.44 -8.38
N THR A 144 -17.47 -16.33 -9.26
CA THR A 144 -17.18 -17.75 -9.16
C THR A 144 -15.67 -18.02 -9.22
N ILE A 145 -14.91 -17.21 -9.95
CA ILE A 145 -13.46 -17.32 -10.04
C ILE A 145 -12.80 -16.85 -8.74
N PHE A 146 -13.19 -15.68 -8.23
CA PHE A 146 -12.64 -15.16 -6.98
C PHE A 146 -13.03 -16.02 -5.78
N SER A 147 -14.26 -16.55 -5.73
CA SER A 147 -14.76 -17.41 -4.66
C SER A 147 -14.08 -18.78 -4.61
N LYS A 148 -13.41 -19.24 -5.67
CA LYS A 148 -12.56 -20.45 -5.62
C LYS A 148 -11.37 -20.29 -4.66
N LEU A 149 -10.99 -19.05 -4.36
CA LEU A 149 -9.90 -18.76 -3.45
C LEU A 149 -10.46 -18.61 -2.03
N SER A 150 -10.00 -19.47 -1.12
CA SER A 150 -10.42 -19.48 0.29
C SER A 150 -10.23 -18.14 1.01
N LEU A 151 -9.29 -17.32 0.54
CA LEU A 151 -9.01 -15.98 1.06
C LEU A 151 -10.15 -14.99 0.79
N PHE A 152 -10.84 -15.11 -0.34
CA PHE A 152 -11.99 -14.26 -0.66
C PHE A 152 -13.28 -14.77 -0.02
N GLU A 153 -13.38 -16.08 0.21
CA GLU A 153 -14.53 -16.70 0.90
C GLU A 153 -14.48 -16.49 2.42
N ASN A 154 -13.33 -16.76 3.05
CA ASN A 154 -13.18 -16.75 4.50
C ASN A 154 -12.45 -15.50 5.04
N GLY A 155 -11.92 -14.66 4.15
CA GLY A 155 -11.10 -13.52 4.53
C GLY A 155 -9.69 -13.91 4.98
N CYS A 156 -9.00 -12.94 5.58
CA CYS A 156 -7.68 -13.08 6.18
C CYS A 156 -7.71 -12.53 7.61
N SER A 157 -7.28 -13.33 8.58
CA SER A 157 -7.29 -12.94 9.98
C SER A 157 -6.36 -11.76 10.29
N SER A 158 -5.17 -11.75 9.68
CA SER A 158 -4.18 -10.70 9.88
C SER A 158 -3.23 -10.59 8.69
N LEU A 159 -3.00 -9.36 8.25
CA LEU A 159 -2.03 -9.01 7.23
C LEU A 159 -1.03 -8.03 7.84
N GLY A 160 0.18 -8.53 8.09
CA GLY A 160 1.27 -7.75 8.67
C GLY A 160 1.74 -6.60 7.78
N LEU A 161 2.60 -5.73 8.33
CA LEU A 161 3.15 -4.58 7.61
C LEU A 161 3.96 -5.06 6.40
N GLY A 162 3.60 -4.58 5.20
CA GLY A 162 4.28 -4.97 3.96
C GLY A 162 4.09 -6.43 3.55
N GLN A 163 3.26 -7.19 4.25
CA GLN A 163 2.97 -8.58 3.90
C GLN A 163 2.14 -8.62 2.61
N SER A 164 2.54 -9.49 1.69
CA SER A 164 1.84 -9.72 0.43
C SER A 164 1.48 -11.20 0.28
N ILE A 165 0.22 -11.48 -0.05
CA ILE A 165 -0.27 -12.81 -0.42
C ILE A 165 -0.51 -12.78 -1.93
N LYS A 166 0.13 -13.70 -2.66
CA LYS A 166 -0.04 -13.86 -4.10
C LYS A 166 -0.68 -15.22 -4.36
N SER A 167 -1.72 -15.25 -5.18
CA SER A 167 -2.36 -16.48 -5.64
C SER A 167 -2.70 -16.40 -7.11
N PHE A 168 -2.70 -17.55 -7.78
CA PHE A 168 -3.25 -17.66 -9.12
C PHE A 168 -4.76 -17.43 -9.08
N LEU A 169 -5.28 -16.66 -10.03
CA LEU A 169 -6.70 -16.33 -10.13
C LEU A 169 -7.36 -17.07 -11.31
N PHE A 170 -6.93 -16.80 -12.55
CA PHE A 170 -7.41 -17.49 -13.74
C PHE A 170 -6.48 -17.35 -14.95
N GLY A 171 -6.67 -18.21 -15.96
CA GLY A 171 -6.13 -18.02 -17.30
C GLY A 171 -7.21 -17.54 -18.27
N PHE A 172 -6.87 -16.64 -19.19
CA PHE A 172 -7.81 -16.15 -20.22
C PHE A 172 -8.41 -17.29 -21.07
N GLY A 173 -7.68 -18.40 -21.24
CA GLY A 173 -8.21 -19.59 -21.91
C GLY A 173 -9.39 -20.24 -21.18
N ASP A 174 -9.32 -20.29 -19.85
CA ASP A 174 -10.40 -20.84 -19.01
C ASP A 174 -11.60 -19.89 -19.01
N LEU A 175 -11.35 -18.59 -18.86
CA LEU A 175 -12.40 -17.57 -18.85
C LEU A 175 -13.14 -17.48 -20.20
N LYS A 176 -12.40 -17.56 -21.30
CA LYS A 176 -12.97 -17.60 -22.67
C LYS A 176 -13.85 -18.83 -22.89
N ARG A 177 -13.51 -19.98 -22.30
CA ARG A 177 -14.32 -21.19 -22.40
C ARG A 177 -15.66 -21.02 -21.69
N ASP A 178 -15.66 -20.34 -20.55
CA ASP A 178 -16.83 -20.24 -19.69
C ASP A 178 -17.79 -19.11 -20.12
N VAL A 179 -17.27 -17.97 -20.59
CA VAL A 179 -18.07 -16.75 -20.88
C VAL A 179 -18.12 -16.42 -22.39
N GLY A 180 -17.21 -16.97 -23.19
CA GLY A 180 -17.08 -16.64 -24.62
C GLY A 180 -16.19 -15.43 -24.89
N ASP A 181 -15.84 -15.23 -26.17
CA ASP A 181 -14.83 -14.23 -26.59
C ASP A 181 -15.36 -12.78 -26.57
N ALA A 182 -16.66 -12.60 -26.77
CA ALA A 182 -17.30 -11.29 -26.85
C ALA A 182 -17.40 -10.61 -25.47
N ASP A 183 -17.79 -11.40 -24.46
CA ASP A 183 -18.14 -10.88 -23.14
C ASP A 183 -16.96 -10.88 -22.16
N LEU A 184 -15.79 -11.40 -22.58
CA LEU A 184 -14.58 -11.56 -21.77
C LEU A 184 -14.10 -10.23 -21.16
N PHE A 185 -14.05 -9.19 -21.98
CA PHE A 185 -13.55 -7.86 -21.59
C PHE A 185 -14.65 -6.91 -21.12
N GLU A 186 -15.92 -7.33 -21.22
CA GLU A 186 -17.05 -6.52 -20.74
C GLU A 186 -17.35 -6.77 -19.26
N GLN A 187 -16.72 -7.78 -18.66
CA GLN A 187 -16.87 -8.08 -17.24
C GLN A 187 -16.23 -6.98 -16.38
N LYS A 188 -17.01 -6.48 -15.42
CA LYS A 188 -16.56 -5.50 -14.45
C LYS A 188 -17.08 -5.83 -13.07
N ILE A 189 -16.26 -5.60 -12.05
CA ILE A 189 -16.62 -5.91 -10.67
C ILE A 189 -16.03 -4.90 -9.70
N ARG A 190 -16.81 -4.52 -8.68
CA ARG A 190 -16.35 -3.70 -7.56
C ARG A 190 -16.07 -4.60 -6.37
N LEU A 191 -14.80 -4.64 -5.96
CA LEU A 191 -14.34 -5.32 -4.77
C LEU A 191 -14.32 -4.33 -3.59
N ILE A 192 -15.06 -4.64 -2.54
CA ILE A 192 -15.04 -3.91 -1.28
C ILE A 192 -14.22 -4.71 -0.28
N ILE A 193 -13.25 -4.05 0.33
CA ILE A 193 -12.32 -4.63 1.29
C ILE A 193 -12.62 -3.97 2.64
N LYS A 194 -13.04 -4.75 3.62
CA LYS A 194 -13.28 -4.30 4.99
C LYS A 194 -12.17 -4.84 5.87
N PHE A 195 -11.57 -4.01 6.70
CA PHE A 195 -10.48 -4.40 7.58
C PHE A 195 -10.42 -3.48 8.79
N GLU A 196 -9.74 -3.94 9.84
CA GLU A 196 -9.57 -3.22 11.09
C GLU A 196 -8.08 -2.92 11.32
N ASP A 197 -7.78 -1.87 12.08
CA ASP A 197 -6.42 -1.69 12.63
C ASP A 197 -6.18 -2.54 13.88
N ALA A 198 -4.97 -2.48 14.43
CA ALA A 198 -4.61 -3.20 15.63
C ALA A 198 -5.42 -2.79 16.89
N GLU A 199 -6.13 -1.66 16.85
CA GLU A 199 -7.00 -1.17 17.93
C GLU A 199 -8.49 -1.45 17.67
N GLY A 200 -8.82 -2.09 16.54
CA GLY A 200 -10.19 -2.43 16.16
C GLY A 200 -10.96 -1.29 15.49
N ASN A 201 -10.29 -0.21 15.02
CA ASN A 201 -10.98 0.79 14.22
C ASN A 201 -11.25 0.24 12.82
N PRO A 202 -12.50 0.30 12.31
CA PRO A 202 -12.84 -0.23 11.01
C PRO A 202 -12.46 0.72 9.88
N TYR A 203 -12.01 0.15 8.77
CA TYR A 203 -11.68 0.81 7.51
C TYR A 203 -12.29 0.06 6.33
N ILE A 204 -12.60 0.80 5.28
CA ILE A 204 -13.17 0.27 4.04
C ILE A 204 -12.40 0.84 2.87
N ASN A 205 -11.91 -0.05 2.02
CA ASN A 205 -11.37 0.28 0.71
C ASN A 205 -12.26 -0.32 -0.38
N SER A 206 -12.29 0.31 -1.55
CA SER A 206 -12.99 -0.23 -2.72
C SER A 206 -12.09 -0.17 -3.93
N LEU A 207 -12.13 -1.21 -4.75
CA LEU A 207 -11.41 -1.32 -6.01
C LEU A 207 -12.38 -1.73 -7.11
N ASP A 208 -12.38 -0.98 -8.20
CA ASP A 208 -13.13 -1.34 -9.40
C ASP A 208 -12.16 -2.04 -10.35
N ILE A 209 -12.48 -3.29 -10.68
CA ILE A 209 -11.73 -4.12 -11.62
C ILE A 209 -12.54 -4.11 -12.93
N ASP A 210 -12.00 -3.43 -13.93
CA ASP A 210 -12.53 -3.40 -15.29
C ASP A 210 -11.57 -4.15 -16.23
N PHE A 211 -12.01 -5.28 -16.78
CA PHE A 211 -11.16 -6.06 -17.68
C PHE A 211 -10.96 -5.38 -19.04
N ASN A 212 -11.80 -4.41 -19.40
CA ASN A 212 -11.63 -3.64 -20.62
C ASN A 212 -10.33 -2.82 -20.60
N ASP A 213 -9.84 -2.43 -19.42
CA ASP A 213 -8.57 -1.68 -19.27
C ASP A 213 -7.36 -2.48 -19.74
N TYR A 214 -7.46 -3.81 -19.75
CA TYR A 214 -6.40 -4.70 -20.19
C TYR A 214 -6.53 -5.11 -21.66
N LYS A 215 -7.59 -4.66 -22.35
CA LYS A 215 -7.79 -4.95 -23.76
C LYS A 215 -6.69 -4.29 -24.60
N GLY A 216 -5.95 -5.10 -25.35
CA GLY A 216 -4.86 -4.62 -26.19
C GLY A 216 -3.51 -4.49 -25.49
N VAL A 217 -3.42 -4.85 -24.21
CA VAL A 217 -2.12 -4.97 -23.53
C VAL A 217 -1.42 -6.23 -24.04
N SER A 218 -0.25 -6.07 -24.63
CA SER A 218 0.60 -7.17 -25.11
C SER A 218 2.02 -6.98 -24.61
N THR A 219 2.66 -8.06 -24.16
CA THR A 219 4.08 -8.06 -23.80
C THR A 219 4.93 -8.65 -24.92
N LEU A 220 6.10 -8.05 -25.14
CA LEU A 220 7.13 -8.58 -26.03
C LEU A 220 7.96 -9.62 -25.27
N GLY A 221 8.11 -10.80 -25.86
CA GLY A 221 8.74 -11.95 -25.20
C GLY A 221 7.71 -12.87 -24.55
N GLY A 222 7.84 -14.17 -24.77
CA GLY A 222 6.84 -15.18 -24.36
C GLY A 222 6.67 -15.36 -22.85
N ALA A 223 7.45 -14.68 -22.02
CA ALA A 223 7.29 -14.62 -20.57
C ALA A 223 7.17 -13.17 -20.12
N THR A 224 6.29 -12.91 -19.15
CA THR A 224 6.10 -11.57 -18.58
C THR A 224 7.32 -11.13 -17.77
N ASP A 225 8.01 -12.09 -17.14
CA ASP A 225 9.24 -11.84 -16.37
C ASP A 225 10.47 -12.46 -17.06
N PRO A 226 11.50 -11.66 -17.41
CA PRO A 226 12.76 -12.16 -17.96
C PRO A 226 13.44 -13.23 -17.09
N THR A 227 13.26 -13.15 -15.76
CA THR A 227 13.80 -14.11 -14.80
C THR A 227 13.25 -15.51 -15.05
N TYR A 228 11.97 -15.61 -15.41
CA TYR A 228 11.35 -16.90 -15.73
C TYR A 228 11.96 -17.50 -17.01
N SER A 229 12.24 -16.67 -18.03
CA SER A 229 12.93 -17.12 -19.24
C SER A 229 14.34 -17.65 -18.94
N ILE A 230 15.09 -16.98 -18.07
CA ILE A 230 16.41 -17.43 -17.62
C ILE A 230 16.30 -18.78 -16.91
N PHE A 231 15.34 -18.94 -16.01
CA PHE A 231 15.12 -20.21 -15.31
C PHE A 231 14.81 -21.34 -16.29
N LYS A 232 13.94 -21.09 -17.28
CA LYS A 232 13.58 -22.07 -18.31
C LYS A 232 14.78 -22.48 -19.15
N GLU A 233 15.65 -21.52 -19.49
CA GLU A 233 16.87 -21.82 -20.23
C GLU A 233 17.87 -22.62 -19.39
N LEU A 234 18.02 -22.30 -18.11
CA LEU A 234 18.80 -23.11 -17.17
C LEU A 234 18.22 -24.53 -17.02
N GLU A 235 16.90 -24.68 -17.03
CA GLU A 235 16.24 -25.99 -17.01
C GLU A 235 16.55 -26.78 -18.30
N ASN A 236 16.52 -26.14 -19.46
CA ASN A 236 16.90 -26.76 -20.74
C ASN A 236 18.36 -27.21 -20.73
N ILE A 237 19.27 -26.36 -20.25
CA ILE A 237 20.68 -26.70 -20.07
C ILE A 237 20.81 -27.92 -19.14
N ARG A 238 20.16 -27.90 -17.99
CA ARG A 238 20.16 -29.03 -17.05
C ARG A 238 19.67 -30.32 -17.73
N LYS A 239 18.57 -30.27 -18.49
CA LYS A 239 18.01 -31.42 -19.23
C LYS A 239 18.95 -31.94 -20.32
N LEU A 240 19.74 -31.07 -20.96
CA LEU A 240 20.77 -31.48 -21.94
C LEU A 240 21.91 -32.24 -21.27
N PHE A 241 22.29 -31.84 -20.06
CA PHE A 241 23.41 -32.43 -19.32
C PHE A 241 23.01 -33.61 -18.42
N GLU A 242 21.75 -33.71 -18.00
CA GLU A 242 21.23 -34.78 -17.15
C GLU A 242 21.55 -36.21 -17.67
N PRO A 243 21.46 -36.51 -18.99
CA PRO A 243 21.82 -37.81 -19.52
C PRO A 243 23.33 -38.10 -19.49
N VAL A 244 24.18 -37.07 -19.45
CA VAL A 244 25.64 -37.19 -19.34
C VAL A 244 26.03 -37.54 -17.90
N PHE A 245 25.37 -36.92 -16.92
CA PHE A 245 25.70 -37.08 -15.50
C PHE A 245 25.02 -38.28 -14.82
N LYS A 246 23.75 -38.59 -15.15
CA LYS A 246 23.01 -39.66 -14.45
C LYS A 246 23.34 -41.06 -14.95
N THR A 247 23.61 -41.22 -16.23
CA THR A 247 23.66 -42.56 -16.83
C THR A 247 25.08 -43.05 -17.05
N GLY A 248 26.11 -42.20 -17.09
CA GLY A 248 27.50 -42.62 -17.39
C GLY A 248 27.73 -43.27 -18.77
N PHE A 249 26.65 -43.61 -19.49
CA PHE A 249 26.64 -44.37 -20.75
C PHE A 249 26.39 -43.50 -22.00
N LYS A 250 25.91 -42.26 -21.86
CA LYS A 250 25.77 -41.35 -23.01
C LYS A 250 27.09 -40.64 -23.26
N ARG A 251 27.86 -41.20 -24.19
CA ARG A 251 29.08 -40.58 -24.72
C ARG A 251 28.71 -39.23 -25.34
N LEU A 252 29.38 -38.16 -24.90
CA LEU A 252 29.27 -36.86 -25.55
C LEU A 252 29.82 -37.01 -26.97
N LYS A 253 29.02 -36.72 -28.00
CA LYS A 253 29.52 -36.69 -29.37
C LYS A 253 30.39 -35.44 -29.51
N ILE A 254 31.71 -35.63 -29.40
CA ILE A 254 32.70 -34.58 -29.63
C ILE A 254 33.16 -34.73 -31.08
N ASP A 255 32.65 -33.86 -31.96
CA ASP A 255 33.18 -33.73 -33.30
C ASP A 255 34.48 -32.92 -33.22
N SER A 256 35.60 -33.63 -33.10
CA SER A 256 36.94 -33.05 -33.04
C SER A 256 37.50 -32.89 -34.45
N PHE A 257 37.37 -31.69 -35.03
CA PHE A 257 37.91 -31.39 -36.36
C PHE A 257 39.45 -31.28 -36.34
N ASN A 258 40.11 -32.31 -36.86
CA ASN A 258 41.54 -32.33 -37.13
C ASN A 258 41.85 -31.51 -38.39
N SER A 259 43.05 -30.95 -38.49
CA SER A 259 43.67 -30.44 -39.73
C SER A 259 43.44 -31.35 -40.95
N LYS A 260 43.50 -32.69 -40.80
CA LYS A 260 43.21 -33.65 -41.89
C LYS A 260 41.76 -33.65 -42.35
N ASP A 261 40.81 -33.41 -41.45
CA ASP A 261 39.38 -33.32 -41.81
C ASP A 261 39.12 -32.06 -42.64
N ARG A 262 39.86 -30.97 -42.35
CA ARG A 262 39.79 -29.73 -43.13
C ARG A 262 40.35 -29.92 -44.54
N GLU A 263 41.43 -30.68 -44.69
CA GLU A 263 41.99 -31.01 -46.01
C GLU A 263 41.02 -31.88 -46.84
N GLN A 264 40.37 -32.87 -46.22
CA GLN A 264 39.35 -33.67 -46.89
C GLN A 264 38.10 -32.87 -47.27
N GLU A 265 37.68 -31.92 -46.44
CA GLU A 265 36.56 -31.04 -46.77
C GLU A 265 36.88 -30.14 -47.98
N VAL A 266 38.10 -29.58 -48.03
CA VAL A 266 38.58 -28.77 -49.15
C VAL A 266 38.64 -29.59 -50.44
N GLU A 267 39.11 -30.84 -50.36
CA GLU A 267 39.22 -31.69 -51.54
C GLU A 267 37.85 -32.17 -52.05
N ASN A 268 36.94 -32.54 -51.14
CA ASN A 268 35.57 -32.89 -51.50
C ASN A 268 34.83 -31.70 -52.14
N ARG A 269 35.07 -30.47 -51.65
CA ARG A 269 34.51 -29.24 -52.25
C ARG A 269 35.05 -29.01 -53.65
N ARG A 270 36.36 -29.22 -53.87
CA ARG A 270 36.99 -29.16 -55.20
C ARG A 270 36.42 -30.17 -56.18
N LEU A 271 36.19 -31.40 -55.73
CA LEU A 271 35.61 -32.45 -56.56
C LEU A 271 34.17 -32.12 -56.96
N GLN A 272 33.35 -31.62 -56.02
CA GLN A 272 31.99 -31.17 -56.30
C GLN A 272 31.95 -30.00 -57.30
N GLU A 273 32.85 -29.02 -57.16
CA GLU A 273 32.98 -27.92 -58.12
C GLU A 273 33.33 -28.41 -59.52
N GLN A 274 34.26 -29.37 -59.64
CA GLN A 274 34.63 -29.96 -60.93
C GLN A 274 33.49 -30.76 -61.57
N GLU A 275 32.72 -31.51 -60.78
CA GLU A 275 31.54 -32.22 -61.28
C GLU A 275 30.45 -31.26 -61.75
N PHE A 276 30.25 -30.15 -61.03
CA PHE A 276 29.29 -29.12 -61.39
C PHE A 276 29.68 -28.42 -62.71
N LEU A 277 30.97 -28.10 -62.89
CA LEU A 277 31.48 -27.53 -64.14
C LEU A 277 31.32 -28.50 -65.32
N LYS A 278 31.64 -29.78 -65.13
CA LYS A 278 31.44 -30.82 -66.17
C LYS A 278 29.97 -31.01 -66.54
N GLN A 279 29.04 -30.89 -65.58
CA GLN A 279 27.61 -30.90 -65.87
C GLN A 279 27.18 -29.67 -66.67
N GLN A 280 27.69 -28.48 -66.34
CA GLN A 280 27.42 -27.27 -67.12
C GLN A 280 27.95 -27.37 -68.55
N GLU A 281 29.16 -27.87 -68.76
CA GLU A 281 29.73 -28.09 -70.10
C GLU A 281 28.92 -29.11 -70.92
N LYS A 282 28.44 -30.19 -70.28
CA LYS A 282 27.54 -31.16 -70.93
C LYS A 282 26.20 -30.55 -71.32
N LEU A 283 25.63 -29.70 -70.48
CA LEU A 283 24.38 -28.97 -70.77
C LEU A 283 24.57 -27.94 -71.89
N GLN A 284 25.70 -27.24 -71.94
CA GLN A 284 26.01 -26.28 -73.01
C GLN A 284 26.30 -26.96 -74.36
N SER A 285 26.93 -28.14 -74.36
CA SER A 285 27.21 -28.91 -75.59
C SER A 285 25.99 -29.65 -76.15
N THR A 286 24.96 -29.92 -75.34
CA THR A 286 23.68 -30.45 -75.82
C THR A 286 22.71 -29.36 -76.30
N ALA A 287 22.88 -28.12 -75.86
CA ALA A 287 22.10 -26.97 -76.33
C ALA A 287 22.59 -26.38 -77.68
N ASN A 288 23.82 -26.71 -78.12
CA ASN A 288 24.43 -26.24 -79.38
C ASN A 288 24.40 -27.29 -80.51
N LYS A 289 23.58 -28.33 -80.40
CA LYS A 289 23.24 -29.28 -81.48
C LYS A 289 21.76 -29.18 -81.81
#